data_AF-A0A7C6WXQ4-F1
#
_entry.id   AF-A0A7C6WXQ4-F1
#
_cell.length_a   1.000
_cell.length_b   1.000
_cell.length_c   1.000
_cell.angle_alpha   90.00
_cell.angle_beta   90.00
_cell.angle_gamma   90.00
#
_symmetry.space_group_name_H-M   'P 1'
#
loop_
_entity.id
_entity.type
_entity.pdbx_description
1 polymer ?
#
loop_
_entity_poly.entity_id
_entity_poly.type
_entity_poly.pdbx_seq_one_letter_code
_entity_poly.pdbx_strand_id
1 'polypeptide(L)'
;MSGLKSVSTSANTEVANHVARSVGPVVQARINALQVGQKMQDLPEELWHDSFRFYVKQDPNRKGGPNLRMIRLDPNKPSLTVTGYVFNKFVHPFEDRFITVREAARLQGFPDSLEFKGTLTSTQQQVGNAVPIPLARAVFESVLKFAKRKGMGSNLSALSLFSGAGGMDIGASLAQCCDMSINTMAALEVWEDACNTLQGFYGDSVQIVQRDITAIDRPLALWKSVTGSDDMPCIVFGGPPCQSFSQAGKQKGLRDGRGKLIFEFLRFVETLKPTFFVMENVSNLKGIEQGSIYRRVIKVAKELGYQVNVKKLLAADHGAPQLRWRLIFIGCRNDIGGCPSMPVPTHTATADLFGLGKYMTVGEAFAGLPKAMYSDGRRC
;
A
#
# COMPACT_ATOMS: atom_id res chain seq x y z
N MET A 1 45.17 30.29 15.37
CA MET A 1 45.69 29.22 14.49
C MET A 1 45.21 27.87 15.02
N SER A 2 44.22 27.27 14.35
CA SER A 2 44.03 25.80 14.31
C SER A 2 42.81 25.46 13.43
N GLY A 3 43.10 25.29 12.14
CA GLY A 3 42.41 24.47 11.15
C GLY A 3 40.91 24.19 11.27
N LEU A 4 40.12 24.99 10.54
CA LEU A 4 38.90 24.50 9.88
C LEU A 4 39.31 23.43 8.86
N LYS A 5 39.10 22.15 9.20
CA LYS A 5 39.09 21.08 8.19
C LYS A 5 37.75 21.17 7.47
N SER A 6 37.80 21.69 6.24
CA SER A 6 36.77 21.54 5.23
C SER A 6 36.47 20.05 5.05
N VAL A 7 35.30 19.61 5.50
CA VAL A 7 34.78 18.29 5.14
C VAL A 7 34.39 18.36 3.67
N SER A 8 35.14 17.62 2.86
CA SER A 8 34.94 17.42 1.44
C SER A 8 33.51 16.98 1.14
N THR A 9 32.80 17.73 0.30
CA THR A 9 31.57 17.31 -0.36
C THR A 9 31.91 16.21 -1.38
N SER A 10 31.85 14.96 -0.95
CA SER A 10 31.80 13.80 -1.85
C SER A 10 30.92 12.73 -1.23
N ALA A 11 29.62 12.76 -1.51
CA ALA A 11 28.74 11.63 -1.27
C ALA A 11 27.82 11.50 -2.49
N ASN A 12 28.19 10.60 -3.38
CA ASN A 12 27.27 9.96 -4.31
C ASN A 12 26.29 9.17 -3.41
N THR A 13 25.19 9.77 -2.99
CA THR A 13 24.18 9.11 -2.15
C THR A 13 23.33 8.21 -3.04
N GLU A 14 23.78 6.98 -3.26
CA GLU A 14 22.98 5.99 -3.98
C GLU A 14 21.72 5.67 -3.17
N VAL A 15 20.56 6.09 -3.70
CA VAL A 15 19.25 5.75 -3.12
C VAL A 15 18.81 4.39 -3.68
N ALA A 16 18.55 3.45 -2.79
CA ALA A 16 18.15 2.10 -3.16
C ALA A 16 16.91 2.07 -4.06
N ASN A 17 16.93 1.18 -5.06
CA ASN A 17 15.89 0.98 -6.07
C ASN A 17 15.57 2.24 -6.92
N HIS A 18 16.49 3.20 -7.01
CA HIS A 18 16.37 4.39 -7.84
C HIS A 18 17.13 4.26 -9.18
N VAL A 19 16.75 3.23 -9.95
CA VAL A 19 17.36 2.92 -11.25
C VAL A 19 16.32 3.07 -12.36
N ALA A 20 16.67 3.84 -13.38
CA ALA A 20 15.87 4.03 -14.59
C ALA A 20 16.10 2.90 -15.59
N ARG A 21 15.04 2.51 -16.30
CA ARG A 21 15.13 1.51 -17.36
C ARG A 21 15.37 2.17 -18.71
N SER A 22 16.20 1.56 -19.53
CA SER A 22 16.30 1.89 -20.95
C SER A 22 15.09 1.34 -21.71
N VAL A 23 14.66 2.05 -22.75
CA VAL A 23 13.54 1.67 -23.62
C VAL A 23 13.94 1.74 -25.09
N GLY A 24 13.22 1.01 -25.94
CA GLY A 24 13.44 1.05 -27.38
C GLY A 24 13.05 2.41 -28.00
N PRO A 25 13.56 2.72 -29.21
CA PRO A 25 13.43 4.05 -29.82
C PRO A 25 11.97 4.50 -30.00
N VAL A 26 11.07 3.57 -30.34
CA VAL A 26 9.64 3.85 -30.50
C VAL A 26 9.00 4.29 -29.18
N VAL A 27 9.34 3.65 -28.06
CA VAL A 27 8.82 4.04 -26.74
C VAL A 27 9.46 5.35 -26.30
N GLN A 28 10.75 5.55 -26.57
CA GLN A 28 11.42 6.82 -26.27
C GLN A 28 10.78 8.00 -27.02
N ALA A 29 10.45 7.84 -28.29
CA ALA A 29 9.77 8.88 -29.07
C ALA A 29 8.41 9.26 -28.45
N ARG A 30 7.64 8.27 -27.95
CA ARG A 30 6.39 8.53 -27.21
C ARG A 30 6.64 9.31 -25.92
N ILE A 31 7.65 8.93 -25.15
CA ILE A 31 8.02 9.60 -23.89
C ILE A 31 8.35 11.07 -24.18
N ASN A 32 9.23 11.33 -25.15
CA ASN A 32 9.67 12.67 -25.50
C ASN A 32 8.52 13.57 -26.00
N ALA A 33 7.55 12.98 -26.72
CA ALA A 33 6.41 13.73 -27.25
C ALA A 33 5.35 14.08 -26.19
N LEU A 34 5.20 13.27 -25.13
CA LEU A 34 4.24 13.54 -24.06
C LEU A 34 4.63 14.78 -23.26
N GLN A 35 3.75 15.77 -23.21
CA GLN A 35 3.87 16.90 -22.28
C GLN A 35 3.31 16.57 -20.89
N VAL A 36 3.61 17.41 -19.91
CA VAL A 36 3.15 17.24 -18.52
C VAL A 36 1.63 17.02 -18.45
N GLY A 37 1.20 15.96 -17.77
CA GLY A 37 -0.21 15.59 -17.62
C GLY A 37 -0.85 14.90 -18.84
N GLN A 38 -0.16 14.87 -19.99
CA GLN A 38 -0.64 14.20 -21.19
C GLN A 38 -0.50 12.69 -21.10
N LYS A 39 -1.34 12.00 -21.87
CA LYS A 39 -1.52 10.55 -21.91
C LYS A 39 -1.49 10.06 -23.37
N MET A 40 -1.48 8.75 -23.56
CA MET A 40 -1.39 8.12 -24.90
C MET A 40 -2.35 8.73 -25.94
N GLN A 41 -3.56 9.14 -25.55
CA GLN A 41 -4.54 9.79 -26.45
C GLN A 41 -4.04 11.11 -27.05
N ASP A 42 -3.19 11.83 -26.33
CA ASP A 42 -2.76 13.20 -26.68
C ASP A 42 -1.52 13.19 -27.59
N LEU A 43 -0.93 12.01 -27.83
CA LEU A 43 0.17 11.85 -28.78
C LEU A 43 -0.32 11.98 -30.23
N PRO A 44 0.56 12.39 -31.16
CA PRO A 44 0.31 12.22 -32.60
C PRO A 44 -0.04 10.76 -32.93
N GLU A 45 -0.97 10.56 -33.87
CA GLU A 45 -1.50 9.22 -34.20
C GLU A 45 -0.40 8.26 -34.67
N GLU A 46 0.61 8.77 -35.37
CA GLU A 46 1.80 8.04 -35.81
C GLU A 46 2.58 7.40 -34.65
N LEU A 47 2.50 8.00 -33.46
CA LEU A 47 3.15 7.51 -32.24
C LEU A 47 2.23 6.63 -31.39
N TRP A 48 0.94 6.48 -31.72
CA TRP A 48 0.06 5.59 -30.97
C TRP A 48 0.56 4.14 -31.02
N HIS A 49 0.38 3.42 -29.91
CA HIS A 49 0.61 1.99 -29.87
C HIS A 49 -0.48 1.25 -30.69
N ASP A 50 -0.14 0.17 -31.39
CA ASP A 50 -1.10 -0.55 -32.25
C ASP A 50 -2.34 -1.04 -31.49
N SER A 51 -2.12 -1.57 -30.29
CA SER A 51 -3.24 -1.93 -29.40
C SER A 51 -4.14 -0.73 -29.11
N PHE A 52 -3.60 0.48 -28.97
CA PHE A 52 -4.38 1.71 -28.77
C PHE A 52 -5.19 2.07 -30.01
N ARG A 53 -4.58 2.01 -31.19
CA ARG A 53 -5.27 2.22 -32.47
C ARG A 53 -6.46 1.26 -32.64
N PHE A 54 -6.27 -0.02 -32.31
CA PHE A 54 -7.33 -1.02 -32.38
C PHE A 54 -8.52 -0.68 -31.47
N TYR A 55 -8.27 -0.18 -30.26
CA TYR A 55 -9.35 0.19 -29.33
C TYR A 55 -10.09 1.47 -29.71
N VAL A 56 -9.39 2.51 -30.19
CA VAL A 56 -10.04 3.77 -30.61
C VAL A 56 -10.94 3.55 -31.83
N LYS A 57 -10.55 2.66 -32.76
CA LYS A 57 -11.39 2.27 -33.91
C LYS A 57 -12.73 1.63 -33.52
N GLN A 58 -12.81 0.97 -32.35
CA GLN A 58 -14.03 0.30 -31.90
C GLN A 58 -15.01 1.22 -31.17
N ASP A 59 -14.51 2.28 -30.52
CA ASP A 59 -15.33 3.27 -29.81
C ASP A 59 -14.50 4.56 -29.59
N PRO A 60 -14.79 5.63 -30.36
CA PRO A 60 -14.09 6.92 -30.24
C PRO A 60 -14.23 7.58 -28.86
N ASN A 61 -15.27 7.22 -28.10
CA ASN A 61 -15.53 7.75 -26.76
C ASN A 61 -14.88 6.90 -25.65
N ARG A 62 -14.21 5.79 -26.00
CA ARG A 62 -13.67 4.85 -25.03
C ARG A 62 -12.45 5.40 -24.31
N LYS A 63 -12.64 5.73 -23.03
CA LYS A 63 -11.56 6.15 -22.12
C LYS A 63 -10.79 4.94 -21.55
N GLY A 64 -10.06 4.21 -22.40
CA GLY A 64 -8.98 3.33 -21.96
C GLY A 64 -9.13 1.80 -22.10
N GLY A 65 -8.01 1.11 -21.85
CA GLY A 65 -7.79 -0.34 -21.91
C GLY A 65 -6.44 -0.70 -21.24
N PRO A 66 -6.08 -1.99 -21.08
CA PRO A 66 -4.98 -2.43 -20.21
C PRO A 66 -3.60 -1.86 -20.58
N ASN A 67 -3.35 -1.64 -21.87
CA ASN A 67 -2.10 -1.13 -22.44
C ASN A 67 -2.16 0.37 -22.83
N LEU A 68 -3.28 1.05 -22.56
CA LEU A 68 -3.58 2.42 -23.04
C LEU A 68 -3.15 3.54 -22.08
N ARG A 69 -2.23 3.28 -21.15
CA ARG A 69 -2.09 4.06 -19.91
C ARG A 69 -0.73 4.74 -19.74
N MET A 70 0.00 4.97 -20.82
CA MET A 70 1.17 5.86 -20.73
C MET A 70 0.69 7.27 -20.40
N ILE A 71 1.27 7.88 -19.37
CA ILE A 71 0.95 9.21 -18.87
C ILE A 71 2.22 9.87 -18.33
N ARG A 72 2.51 11.10 -18.73
CA ARG A 72 3.49 11.94 -18.04
C ARG A 72 2.84 12.55 -16.81
N LEU A 73 3.40 12.24 -15.65
CA LEU A 73 2.85 12.72 -14.38
C LEU A 73 2.89 14.25 -14.34
N ASP A 74 1.90 14.83 -13.66
CA ASP A 74 1.84 16.26 -13.41
C ASP A 74 2.47 16.54 -12.05
N PRO A 75 3.57 17.32 -11.96
CA PRO A 75 4.26 17.57 -10.71
C PRO A 75 3.42 18.36 -9.71
N ASN A 76 2.34 19.03 -10.15
CA ASN A 76 1.47 19.85 -9.30
C ASN A 76 0.19 19.10 -8.86
N LYS A 77 0.09 17.80 -9.15
CA LYS A 77 -1.07 16.98 -8.79
C LYS A 77 -0.62 15.70 -8.09
N PRO A 78 -1.48 15.07 -7.27
CA PRO A 78 -1.24 13.71 -6.84
C PRO A 78 -1.18 12.75 -8.04
N SER A 79 -0.40 11.68 -7.92
CA SER A 79 -0.34 10.63 -8.93
C SER A 79 -1.65 9.84 -9.06
N LEU A 80 -1.84 9.18 -10.21
CA LEU A 80 -2.82 8.11 -10.33
C LEU A 80 -2.37 6.88 -9.52
N THR A 81 -3.26 5.90 -9.36
CA THR A 81 -2.96 4.70 -8.57
C THR A 81 -1.71 3.94 -9.07
N VAL A 82 -0.67 3.87 -8.24
CA VAL A 82 0.52 3.03 -8.34
C VAL A 82 0.10 1.57 -8.18
N THR A 83 0.42 0.75 -9.17
CA THR A 83 0.18 -0.70 -9.19
C THR A 83 1.44 -1.39 -9.69
N GLY A 84 1.54 -2.72 -9.59
CA GLY A 84 2.72 -3.46 -10.09
C GLY A 84 2.99 -3.25 -11.59
N TYR A 85 2.03 -2.69 -12.33
CA TYR A 85 2.10 -2.51 -13.78
C TYR A 85 2.36 -1.07 -14.22
N VAL A 86 2.63 -0.11 -13.32
CA VAL A 86 2.78 1.31 -13.69
C VAL A 86 4.15 1.66 -14.27
N PHE A 87 5.13 0.78 -14.14
CA PHE A 87 6.54 1.06 -14.49
C PHE A 87 6.83 1.13 -16.00
N ASN A 88 5.83 0.86 -16.84
CA ASN A 88 5.86 1.11 -18.29
C ASN A 88 4.76 2.12 -18.72
N LYS A 89 4.24 2.87 -17.74
CA LYS A 89 3.06 3.73 -17.90
C LYS A 89 3.33 5.13 -17.36
N PHE A 90 3.87 5.25 -16.16
CA PHE A 90 4.13 6.55 -15.54
C PHE A 90 5.47 7.08 -16.02
N VAL A 91 5.41 8.11 -16.85
CA VAL A 91 6.56 8.90 -17.31
C VAL A 91 6.83 9.98 -16.26
N HIS A 92 8.11 10.17 -15.94
CA HIS A 92 8.57 11.15 -14.97
C HIS A 92 8.14 12.58 -15.36
N PRO A 93 7.72 13.45 -14.42
CA PRO A 93 7.21 14.78 -14.75
C PRO A 93 8.24 15.68 -15.45
N PHE A 94 9.53 15.51 -15.14
CA PHE A 94 10.61 16.40 -15.60
C PHE A 94 11.64 15.72 -16.51
N GLU A 95 11.65 14.38 -16.57
CA GLU A 95 12.70 13.62 -17.26
C GLU A 95 12.06 12.70 -18.30
N ASP A 96 12.78 12.46 -19.39
CA ASP A 96 12.31 11.63 -20.51
C ASP A 96 12.53 10.13 -20.25
N ARG A 97 11.99 9.65 -19.13
CA ARG A 97 12.03 8.25 -18.71
C ARG A 97 10.78 7.85 -17.95
N PHE A 98 10.56 6.55 -17.78
CA PHE A 98 9.62 6.06 -16.79
C PHE A 98 10.13 6.29 -15.36
N ILE A 99 9.19 6.34 -14.41
CA ILE A 99 9.54 6.44 -12.99
C ILE A 99 10.25 5.18 -12.49
N THR A 100 11.11 5.34 -11.49
CA THR A 100 11.81 4.23 -10.83
C THR A 100 10.94 3.57 -9.76
N VAL A 101 11.41 2.44 -9.21
CA VAL A 101 10.78 1.79 -8.05
C VAL A 101 10.78 2.71 -6.83
N ARG A 102 11.90 3.38 -6.54
CA ARG A 102 11.99 4.39 -5.47
C ARG A 102 10.97 5.51 -5.59
N GLU A 103 10.81 6.08 -6.77
CA GLU A 103 9.82 7.14 -7.02
C GLU A 103 8.40 6.64 -6.77
N ALA A 104 8.06 5.45 -7.28
CA ALA A 104 6.78 4.81 -6.98
C ALA A 104 6.59 4.51 -5.47
N ALA A 105 7.67 4.17 -4.76
CA ALA A 105 7.64 3.92 -3.32
C ALA A 105 7.37 5.22 -2.53
N ARG A 106 7.95 6.35 -2.93
CA ARG A 106 7.63 7.66 -2.36
C ARG A 106 6.17 8.07 -2.59
N LEU A 107 5.57 7.72 -3.73
CA LEU A 107 4.13 7.91 -3.99
C LEU A 107 3.23 7.07 -3.06
N GLN A 108 3.78 6.05 -2.40
CA GLN A 108 3.10 5.25 -1.37
C GLN A 108 3.49 5.70 0.06
N GLY A 109 4.44 6.62 0.20
CA GLY A 109 4.96 7.15 1.46
C GLY A 109 6.10 6.34 2.10
N PHE A 110 6.73 5.42 1.38
CA PHE A 110 7.86 4.65 1.91
C PHE A 110 9.09 5.52 2.18
N PRO A 111 9.84 5.26 3.27
CA PRO A 111 11.09 5.96 3.53
C PRO A 111 12.18 5.54 2.54
N ASP A 112 13.09 6.47 2.23
CA ASP A 112 14.21 6.22 1.31
C ASP A 112 15.21 5.18 1.83
N SER A 113 15.27 5.01 3.16
CA SER A 113 16.13 4.02 3.82
C SER A 113 15.69 2.57 3.60
N LEU A 114 14.43 2.32 3.23
CA LEU A 114 13.93 0.97 3.01
C LEU A 114 14.28 0.49 1.60
N GLU A 115 15.18 -0.49 1.48
CA GLU A 115 15.47 -1.17 0.21
C GLU A 115 14.50 -2.32 -0.06
N PHE A 116 13.87 -2.31 -1.24
CA PHE A 116 13.06 -3.42 -1.73
C PHE A 116 13.97 -4.51 -2.31
N LYS A 117 13.84 -5.73 -1.79
CA LYS A 117 14.63 -6.90 -2.17
C LYS A 117 13.96 -7.69 -3.29
N GLY A 118 14.75 -8.45 -4.05
CA GLY A 118 14.29 -9.30 -5.15
C GLY A 118 14.50 -8.71 -6.55
N THR A 119 13.90 -9.35 -7.54
CA THR A 119 14.00 -8.90 -8.95
C THR A 119 13.31 -7.56 -9.18
N LEU A 120 13.60 -6.88 -10.29
CA LEU A 120 12.90 -5.64 -10.67
C LEU A 120 11.37 -5.84 -10.67
N THR A 121 10.87 -6.91 -11.28
CA THR A 121 9.43 -7.22 -11.30
C THR A 121 8.89 -7.44 -9.88
N SER A 122 9.66 -8.12 -9.02
CA SER A 122 9.28 -8.34 -7.62
C SER A 122 9.14 -7.03 -6.86
N THR A 123 10.16 -6.17 -6.88
CA THR A 123 10.13 -4.88 -6.18
C THR A 123 9.01 -3.96 -6.69
N GLN A 124 8.73 -3.97 -8.01
CA GLN A 124 7.59 -3.27 -8.60
C GLN A 124 6.25 -3.77 -8.04
N GLN A 125 6.09 -5.09 -7.94
CA GLN A 125 4.88 -5.71 -7.44
C GLN A 125 4.69 -5.48 -5.93
N GLN A 126 5.77 -5.46 -5.15
CA GLN A 126 5.79 -5.10 -3.74
C GLN A 126 5.24 -3.68 -3.51
N VAL A 127 5.84 -2.67 -4.15
CA VAL A 127 5.38 -1.27 -4.09
C VAL A 127 3.96 -1.13 -4.60
N GLY A 128 3.63 -1.81 -5.70
CA GLY A 128 2.33 -1.75 -6.35
C GLY A 128 1.18 -2.34 -5.53
N ASN A 129 1.45 -3.34 -4.70
CA ASN A 129 0.46 -3.99 -3.83
C ASN A 129 0.28 -3.28 -2.49
N ALA A 130 1.30 -2.54 -2.03
CA ALA A 130 1.28 -1.89 -0.73
C ALA A 130 0.06 -0.97 -0.51
N VAL A 131 -0.35 -0.91 0.76
CA VAL A 131 -1.23 0.12 1.30
C VAL A 131 -0.39 1.39 1.49
N PRO A 132 -0.87 2.57 1.06
CA PRO A 132 -0.18 3.83 1.33
C PRO A 132 0.04 4.03 2.83
N ILE A 133 1.29 4.29 3.21
CA ILE A 133 1.69 4.43 4.62
C ILE A 133 0.93 5.56 5.32
N PRO A 134 0.72 6.75 4.73
CA PRO A 134 -0.03 7.82 5.40
C PRO A 134 -1.48 7.43 5.72
N LEU A 135 -2.13 6.65 4.84
CA LEU A 135 -3.47 6.12 5.10
C LEU A 135 -3.45 5.07 6.22
N ALA A 136 -2.52 4.12 6.18
CA ALA A 136 -2.40 3.10 7.21
C ALA A 136 -2.14 3.74 8.59
N ARG A 137 -1.23 4.71 8.65
CA ARG A 137 -0.94 5.50 9.86
C ARG A 137 -2.20 6.16 10.42
N ALA A 138 -2.98 6.87 9.60
CA ALA A 138 -4.20 7.53 10.06
C ALA A 138 -5.25 6.54 10.62
N VAL A 139 -5.36 5.35 10.02
CA VAL A 139 -6.23 4.27 10.52
C VAL A 139 -5.77 3.81 11.90
N PHE A 140 -4.48 3.55 12.09
CA PHE A 140 -3.95 3.10 13.38
C PHE A 140 -3.97 4.19 14.45
N GLU A 141 -3.74 5.46 14.10
CA GLU A 141 -3.94 6.59 15.03
C GLU A 141 -5.39 6.67 15.54
N SER A 142 -6.37 6.33 14.70
CA SER A 142 -7.78 6.25 15.13
C SER A 142 -8.02 5.11 16.12
N VAL A 143 -7.34 3.96 15.94
CA VAL A 143 -7.35 2.84 16.90
C VAL A 143 -6.71 3.28 18.22
N LEU A 144 -5.52 3.89 18.19
CA LEU A 144 -4.82 4.38 19.38
C LEU A 144 -5.66 5.42 20.15
N LYS A 145 -6.25 6.39 19.47
CA LYS A 145 -7.14 7.39 20.09
C LYS A 145 -8.33 6.74 20.79
N PHE A 146 -8.89 5.67 20.23
CA PHE A 146 -9.97 4.93 20.87
C PHE A 146 -9.46 4.12 22.07
N ALA A 147 -8.35 3.41 21.92
CA ALA A 147 -7.73 2.64 23.00
C ALA A 147 -7.38 3.51 24.21
N LYS A 148 -6.84 4.72 23.99
CA LYS A 148 -6.58 5.71 25.06
C LYS A 148 -7.84 6.06 25.84
N ARG A 149 -8.93 6.36 25.12
CA ARG A 149 -10.24 6.69 25.73
C ARG A 149 -10.82 5.52 26.53
N LYS A 150 -10.41 4.30 26.22
CA LYS A 150 -10.78 3.08 26.94
C LYS A 150 -9.83 2.73 28.08
N GLY A 151 -8.83 3.57 28.38
CA GLY A 151 -7.90 3.36 29.47
C GLY A 151 -6.93 2.20 29.23
N MET A 152 -6.68 1.82 27.98
CA MET A 152 -5.74 0.76 27.64
C MET A 152 -4.28 1.19 27.86
N GLY A 153 -3.39 0.21 28.01
CA GLY A 153 -1.95 0.43 28.17
C GLY A 153 -1.34 1.17 26.97
N SER A 154 -0.26 1.92 27.21
CA SER A 154 0.38 2.79 26.22
C SER A 154 1.03 2.05 25.04
N ASN A 155 1.34 0.76 25.19
CA ASN A 155 1.93 -0.04 24.12
C ASN A 155 1.01 -1.21 23.76
N LEU A 156 0.45 -1.19 22.55
CA LEU A 156 -0.46 -2.24 22.06
C LEU A 156 0.32 -3.27 21.24
N SER A 157 0.38 -4.51 21.73
CA SER A 157 0.97 -5.63 20.99
C SER A 157 0.17 -5.93 19.71
N ALA A 158 0.88 -6.26 18.63
CA ALA A 158 0.23 -6.53 17.36
C ALA A 158 0.81 -7.72 16.59
N LEU A 159 -0.03 -8.33 15.76
CA LEU A 159 0.31 -9.35 14.77
C LEU A 159 -0.07 -8.84 13.38
N SER A 160 0.91 -8.74 12.48
CA SER A 160 0.69 -8.44 11.06
C SER A 160 0.49 -9.73 10.27
N LEU A 161 -0.52 -9.78 9.42
CA LEU A 161 -0.82 -10.89 8.52
C LEU A 161 -0.86 -10.35 7.08
N PHE A 162 -0.35 -11.12 6.10
CA PHE A 162 -0.28 -10.66 4.71
C PHE A 162 0.49 -9.33 4.59
N SER A 163 1.63 -9.27 5.29
CA SER A 163 2.37 -8.03 5.57
C SER A 163 2.87 -7.35 4.28
N GLY A 164 3.11 -8.14 3.23
CA GLY A 164 3.74 -7.68 1.99
C GLY A 164 5.05 -6.97 2.28
N ALA A 165 5.33 -5.90 1.54
CA ALA A 165 6.50 -5.07 1.77
C ALA A 165 6.33 -4.06 2.93
N GLY A 166 5.29 -4.22 3.76
CA GLY A 166 5.15 -3.48 5.01
C GLY A 166 4.38 -2.16 4.94
N GLY A 167 3.56 -1.91 3.91
CA GLY A 167 2.80 -0.66 3.84
C GLY A 167 1.88 -0.42 5.05
N MET A 168 1.20 -1.46 5.54
CA MET A 168 0.43 -1.39 6.78
C MET A 168 1.31 -1.42 8.03
N ASP A 169 2.32 -2.28 8.04
CA ASP A 169 3.31 -2.42 9.12
C ASP A 169 4.00 -1.11 9.50
N ILE A 170 4.57 -0.42 8.51
CA ILE A 170 5.22 0.87 8.72
C ILE A 170 4.19 1.93 9.12
N GLY A 171 2.98 1.87 8.57
CA GLY A 171 1.88 2.72 9.01
C GLY A 171 1.54 2.54 10.49
N ALA A 172 1.49 1.28 10.97
CA ALA A 172 1.26 0.95 12.37
C ALA A 172 2.40 1.42 13.27
N SER A 173 3.66 1.20 12.87
CA SER A 173 4.81 1.60 13.67
C SER A 173 4.97 3.12 13.78
N LEU A 174 4.57 3.87 12.74
CA LEU A 174 4.59 5.33 12.72
C LEU A 174 3.37 5.96 13.40
N ALA A 175 2.32 5.19 13.69
CA ALA A 175 1.14 5.69 14.36
C ALA A 175 1.46 6.02 15.82
N GLN A 176 1.25 7.28 16.20
CA GLN A 176 1.42 7.76 17.56
C GLN A 176 0.25 8.67 17.93
N CYS A 177 -0.36 8.42 19.08
CA CYS A 177 -1.44 9.27 19.59
C CYS A 177 -1.48 9.21 21.12
N CYS A 178 -1.42 10.36 21.80
CA CYS A 178 -1.60 10.47 23.26
C CYS A 178 -0.68 9.53 24.06
N ASP A 179 0.62 9.51 23.71
CA ASP A 179 1.68 8.65 24.27
C ASP A 179 1.48 7.15 24.03
N MET A 180 0.58 6.79 23.13
CA MET A 180 0.39 5.40 22.73
C MET A 180 1.17 5.06 21.45
N SER A 181 1.60 3.81 21.38
CA SER A 181 2.27 3.19 20.24
C SER A 181 1.76 1.77 19.98
N ILE A 182 2.11 1.25 18.81
CA ILE A 182 1.86 -0.14 18.42
C ILE A 182 3.21 -0.85 18.37
N ASN A 183 3.31 -1.99 19.04
CA ASN A 183 4.45 -2.89 18.97
C ASN A 183 4.06 -4.15 18.20
N THR A 184 4.36 -4.17 16.91
CA THR A 184 4.22 -5.38 16.10
C THR A 184 5.23 -6.41 16.58
N MET A 185 4.78 -7.55 17.08
CA MET A 185 5.67 -8.59 17.63
C MET A 185 6.05 -9.64 16.60
N ALA A 186 5.14 -9.91 15.67
CA ALA A 186 5.35 -10.83 14.57
C ALA A 186 4.61 -10.36 13.31
N ALA A 187 5.17 -10.70 12.15
CA ALA A 187 4.60 -10.42 10.85
C ALA A 187 4.64 -11.66 9.97
N LEU A 188 3.49 -12.07 9.44
CA LEU A 188 3.34 -13.23 8.57
C LEU A 188 3.25 -12.79 7.11
N GLU A 189 4.08 -13.38 6.26
CA GLU A 189 4.09 -13.13 4.81
C GLU A 189 4.52 -14.41 4.10
N VAL A 190 3.95 -14.73 2.93
CA VAL A 190 4.30 -15.94 2.18
C VAL A 190 5.42 -15.66 1.16
N TRP A 191 5.50 -14.41 0.71
CA TRP A 191 6.41 -13.97 -0.34
C TRP A 191 7.80 -13.61 0.21
N GLU A 192 8.77 -14.46 -0.10
CA GLU A 192 10.16 -14.33 0.36
C GLU A 192 10.79 -12.95 0.15
N ASP A 193 10.70 -12.38 -1.06
CA ASP A 193 11.26 -11.05 -1.34
C ASP A 193 10.64 -9.95 -0.48
N ALA A 194 9.35 -10.09 -0.16
CA ALA A 194 8.64 -9.16 0.70
C ALA A 194 9.03 -9.35 2.18
N CYS A 195 9.22 -10.61 2.63
CA CYS A 195 9.81 -10.90 3.94
C CYS A 195 11.19 -10.26 4.08
N ASN A 196 12.06 -10.41 3.07
CA ASN A 196 13.40 -9.85 3.09
C ASN A 196 13.39 -8.31 3.12
N THR A 197 12.45 -7.69 2.40
CA THR A 197 12.24 -6.23 2.44
C THR A 197 11.75 -5.79 3.82
N LEU A 198 10.76 -6.49 4.37
CA LEU A 198 10.17 -6.18 5.67
C LEU A 198 11.17 -6.37 6.82
N GLN A 199 12.04 -7.38 6.72
CA GLN A 199 13.17 -7.60 7.63
C GLN A 199 14.13 -6.40 7.62
N GLY A 200 14.36 -5.77 6.45
CA GLY A 200 15.16 -4.56 6.35
C GLY A 200 14.55 -3.34 7.06
N PHE A 201 13.23 -3.31 7.23
CA PHE A 201 12.54 -2.27 8.00
C PHE A 201 12.60 -2.53 9.51
N TYR A 202 12.20 -3.73 9.94
CA TYR A 202 12.08 -4.05 11.37
C TYR A 202 13.43 -4.41 12.02
N GLY A 203 14.42 -4.87 11.24
CA GLY A 203 15.58 -5.56 11.81
C GLY A 203 15.15 -6.71 12.70
N ASP A 204 15.86 -6.94 13.79
CA ASP A 204 15.58 -8.06 14.70
C ASP A 204 14.44 -7.78 15.70
N SER A 205 13.79 -6.61 15.61
CA SER A 205 12.72 -6.22 16.54
C SER A 205 11.41 -6.97 16.35
N VAL A 206 11.20 -7.56 15.17
CA VAL A 206 9.96 -8.28 14.82
C VAL A 206 10.29 -9.64 14.22
N GLN A 207 9.54 -10.65 14.62
CA GLN A 207 9.69 -12.00 14.05
C GLN A 207 8.94 -12.09 12.71
N ILE A 208 9.70 -12.13 11.62
CA ILE A 208 9.16 -12.33 10.27
C ILE A 208 8.96 -13.82 10.01
N VAL A 209 7.72 -14.23 9.85
CA VAL A 209 7.33 -15.62 9.61
C VAL A 209 7.03 -15.78 8.12
N GLN A 210 7.96 -16.39 7.38
CA GLN A 210 7.73 -16.71 5.97
C GLN A 210 6.89 -17.98 5.82
N ARG A 211 5.54 -17.87 5.84
CA ARG A 211 4.65 -19.03 5.66
C ARG A 211 3.32 -18.67 5.01
N ASP A 212 2.75 -19.63 4.29
CA ASP A 212 1.35 -19.59 3.88
C ASP A 212 0.46 -19.76 5.12
N ILE A 213 -0.37 -18.75 5.38
CA ILE A 213 -1.35 -18.75 6.47
C ILE A 213 -2.29 -19.96 6.44
N THR A 214 -2.57 -20.51 5.25
CA THR A 214 -3.47 -21.65 5.07
C THR A 214 -2.86 -22.98 5.52
N ALA A 215 -1.53 -23.01 5.73
CA ALA A 215 -0.79 -24.16 6.26
C ALA A 215 -0.59 -24.08 7.79
N ILE A 216 -1.21 -23.09 8.45
CA ILE A 216 -1.07 -22.85 9.89
C ILE A 216 -2.35 -23.27 10.61
N ASP A 217 -2.39 -24.52 11.08
CA ASP A 217 -3.58 -25.07 11.73
C ASP A 217 -3.83 -24.50 13.14
N ARG A 218 -2.77 -24.06 13.82
CA ARG A 218 -2.83 -23.61 15.23
C ARG A 218 -2.29 -22.18 15.41
N PRO A 219 -3.09 -21.13 15.13
CA PRO A 219 -2.67 -19.74 15.26
C PRO A 219 -2.14 -19.38 16.65
N LEU A 220 -2.78 -19.89 17.72
CA LEU A 220 -2.34 -19.68 19.10
C LEU A 220 -0.94 -20.27 19.35
N ALA A 221 -0.69 -21.48 18.87
CA ALA A 221 0.61 -22.13 19.04
C ALA A 221 1.70 -21.38 18.27
N LEU A 222 1.40 -20.92 17.05
CA LEU A 222 2.30 -20.07 16.28
C LEU A 222 2.63 -18.78 17.06
N TRP A 223 1.61 -18.05 17.51
CA TRP A 223 1.78 -16.81 18.26
C TRP A 223 2.72 -16.99 19.46
N LYS A 224 2.44 -18.00 20.30
CA LYS A 224 3.28 -18.32 21.46
C LYS A 224 4.70 -18.70 21.07
N SER A 225 4.87 -19.50 20.01
CA SER A 225 6.21 -19.95 19.60
C SER A 225 7.07 -18.81 19.04
N VAL A 226 6.48 -17.85 18.33
CA VAL A 226 7.24 -16.76 17.71
C VAL A 226 7.48 -15.62 18.68
N THR A 227 6.54 -15.31 19.57
CA THR A 227 6.66 -14.17 20.48
C THR A 227 7.20 -14.54 21.87
N GLY A 228 7.10 -15.82 22.27
CA GLY A 228 7.33 -16.24 23.65
C GLY A 228 6.31 -15.69 24.65
N SER A 229 5.25 -15.01 24.18
CA SER A 229 4.25 -14.36 25.03
C SER A 229 3.02 -15.25 25.22
N ASP A 230 2.54 -15.31 26.46
CA ASP A 230 1.24 -15.89 26.78
C ASP A 230 0.08 -14.90 26.56
N ASP A 231 0.36 -13.61 26.49
CA ASP A 231 -0.63 -12.57 26.23
C ASP A 231 -1.02 -12.56 24.76
N MET A 232 -2.33 -12.44 24.49
CA MET A 232 -2.83 -12.34 23.12
C MET A 232 -2.53 -10.96 22.52
N PRO A 233 -2.32 -10.86 21.20
CA PRO A 233 -2.08 -9.57 20.56
C PRO A 233 -3.28 -8.65 20.80
N CYS A 234 -3.02 -7.39 21.17
CA CYS A 234 -4.07 -6.38 21.24
C CYS A 234 -4.66 -6.10 19.86
N ILE A 235 -3.86 -6.20 18.80
CA ILE A 235 -4.25 -5.89 17.42
C ILE A 235 -3.84 -7.03 16.48
N VAL A 236 -4.75 -7.49 15.63
CA VAL A 236 -4.40 -8.27 14.43
C VAL A 236 -4.70 -7.44 13.19
N PHE A 237 -3.73 -7.22 12.32
CA PHE A 237 -3.95 -6.41 11.11
C PHE A 237 -3.39 -7.06 9.86
N GLY A 238 -3.89 -6.65 8.68
CA GLY A 238 -3.44 -7.24 7.43
C GLY A 238 -4.29 -6.92 6.20
N GLY A 239 -3.72 -7.16 5.02
CA GLY A 239 -4.38 -6.98 3.73
C GLY A 239 -4.51 -8.29 2.95
N PRO A 240 -5.45 -9.19 3.32
CA PRO A 240 -5.62 -10.45 2.60
C PRO A 240 -5.95 -10.19 1.11
N PRO A 241 -5.22 -10.80 0.16
CA PRO A 241 -5.37 -10.49 -1.25
C PRO A 241 -6.76 -10.89 -1.77
N CYS A 242 -7.35 -10.02 -2.57
CA CYS A 242 -8.62 -10.27 -3.26
C CYS A 242 -8.35 -11.00 -4.58
N GLN A 243 -8.22 -12.33 -4.55
CA GLN A 243 -8.19 -13.10 -5.78
C GLN A 243 -9.53 -12.99 -6.51
N SER A 244 -9.47 -12.68 -7.81
CA SER A 244 -10.63 -12.35 -8.64
C SER A 244 -11.66 -13.47 -8.69
N PHE A 245 -12.89 -13.13 -8.32
CA PHE A 245 -14.13 -13.86 -8.59
C PHE A 245 -14.48 -13.97 -10.10
N SER A 246 -13.56 -13.68 -11.03
CA SER A 246 -13.90 -13.29 -12.40
C SER A 246 -13.50 -14.25 -13.52
N GLN A 247 -13.08 -15.50 -13.26
CA GLN A 247 -12.77 -16.45 -14.35
C GLN A 247 -13.14 -17.93 -14.14
N ALA A 248 -13.96 -18.31 -13.16
CA ALA A 248 -14.42 -19.70 -13.08
C ALA A 248 -15.81 -19.88 -12.45
N GLY A 249 -16.74 -20.37 -13.27
CA GLY A 249 -17.70 -21.41 -12.89
C GLY A 249 -18.87 -21.04 -12.00
N LYS A 250 -20.07 -21.09 -12.61
CA LYS A 250 -21.38 -21.19 -11.97
C LYS A 250 -21.43 -22.35 -10.96
N GLN A 251 -22.08 -22.09 -9.82
CA GLN A 251 -22.65 -23.05 -8.84
C GLN A 251 -21.69 -23.97 -8.07
N LYS A 252 -21.58 -23.73 -6.75
CA LYS A 252 -21.83 -24.69 -5.65
C LYS A 252 -21.24 -24.19 -4.32
N GLY A 253 -22.08 -24.21 -3.27
CA GLY A 253 -21.71 -24.57 -1.90
C GLY A 253 -20.88 -23.60 -1.04
N LEU A 254 -21.32 -23.44 0.21
CA LEU A 254 -20.70 -22.74 1.35
C LEU A 254 -19.28 -23.20 1.76
N ARG A 255 -18.63 -24.09 0.99
CA ARG A 255 -17.29 -24.66 1.24
C ARG A 255 -16.31 -24.47 0.07
N ASP A 256 -16.70 -23.75 -0.99
CA ASP A 256 -15.85 -23.62 -2.16
C ASP A 256 -14.83 -22.47 -2.02
N GLY A 257 -13.56 -22.76 -2.35
CA GLY A 257 -12.33 -22.03 -2.00
C GLY A 257 -12.13 -20.63 -2.57
N ARG A 258 -13.20 -19.85 -2.75
CA ARG A 258 -13.19 -18.49 -3.30
C ARG A 258 -13.41 -17.47 -2.17
N GLY A 259 -12.37 -16.69 -1.86
CA GLY A 259 -12.31 -15.81 -0.68
C GLY A 259 -11.61 -16.41 0.54
N LYS A 260 -10.94 -17.57 0.40
CA LYS A 260 -10.30 -18.34 1.48
C LYS A 260 -9.46 -17.46 2.41
N LEU A 261 -8.60 -16.61 1.86
CA LEU A 261 -7.62 -15.86 2.66
C LEU A 261 -8.23 -14.79 3.59
N ILE A 262 -9.39 -14.22 3.24
CA ILE A 262 -10.13 -13.34 4.16
C ILE A 262 -10.65 -14.13 5.37
N PHE A 263 -11.11 -15.36 5.15
CA PHE A 263 -11.56 -16.22 6.25
C PHE A 263 -10.41 -16.80 7.04
N GLU A 264 -9.23 -17.01 6.45
CA GLU A 264 -8.00 -17.31 7.21
C GLU A 264 -7.60 -16.16 8.12
N PHE A 265 -7.72 -14.90 7.66
CA PHE A 265 -7.56 -13.74 8.53
C PHE A 265 -8.54 -13.78 9.71
N LEU A 266 -9.83 -14.00 9.44
CA LEU A 266 -10.85 -14.08 10.49
C LEU A 266 -10.68 -15.30 11.41
N ARG A 267 -10.10 -16.41 10.94
CA ARG A 267 -9.75 -17.58 11.78
C ARG A 267 -8.67 -17.24 12.80
N PHE A 268 -7.70 -16.40 12.42
CA PHE A 268 -6.72 -15.86 13.37
C PHE A 268 -7.40 -14.94 14.39
N VAL A 269 -8.33 -14.07 13.96
CA VAL A 269 -9.12 -13.22 14.86
C VAL A 269 -9.98 -14.04 15.84
N GLU A 270 -10.61 -15.12 15.37
CA GLU A 270 -11.39 -16.06 16.19
C GLU A 270 -10.53 -16.74 17.25
N THR A 271 -9.34 -17.19 16.86
CA THR A 271 -8.44 -17.96 17.73
C THR A 271 -7.73 -17.06 18.76
N LEU A 272 -7.18 -15.92 18.30
CA LEU A 272 -6.37 -15.02 19.12
C LEU A 272 -7.21 -13.98 19.87
N LYS A 273 -8.47 -13.77 19.45
CA LYS A 273 -9.43 -12.83 20.06
C LYS A 273 -8.84 -11.45 20.38
N PRO A 274 -8.15 -10.78 19.43
CA PRO A 274 -7.53 -9.49 19.69
C PRO A 274 -8.56 -8.44 20.12
N THR A 275 -8.10 -7.37 20.78
CA THR A 275 -8.99 -6.24 21.13
C THR A 275 -9.51 -5.55 19.87
N PHE A 276 -8.63 -5.41 18.88
CA PHE A 276 -8.92 -4.80 17.59
C PHE A 276 -8.46 -5.70 16.45
N PHE A 277 -9.17 -5.63 15.33
CA PHE A 277 -8.58 -6.05 14.06
C PHE A 277 -8.68 -4.93 13.03
N VAL A 278 -7.66 -4.81 12.17
CA VAL A 278 -7.66 -3.86 11.05
C VAL A 278 -7.40 -4.62 9.76
N MET A 279 -8.42 -4.71 8.91
CA MET A 279 -8.31 -5.42 7.63
C MET A 279 -8.43 -4.45 6.47
N GLU A 280 -7.47 -4.52 5.54
CA GLU A 280 -7.50 -3.76 4.29
C GLU A 280 -7.95 -4.63 3.11
N ASN A 281 -8.62 -4.01 2.13
CA ASN A 281 -8.87 -4.64 0.85
C ASN A 281 -9.03 -3.61 -0.30
N VAL A 282 -8.96 -4.11 -1.55
CA VAL A 282 -9.18 -3.33 -2.78
C VAL A 282 -10.64 -2.86 -2.90
N SER A 283 -10.82 -1.64 -3.40
CA SER A 283 -12.11 -0.94 -3.41
C SER A 283 -12.97 -1.19 -4.67
N ASN A 284 -12.85 -2.36 -5.31
CA ASN A 284 -13.45 -2.57 -6.63
C ASN A 284 -15.00 -2.63 -6.56
N LEU A 285 -15.65 -1.64 -7.19
CA LEU A 285 -17.07 -1.30 -7.06
C LEU A 285 -18.04 -2.41 -7.49
N LYS A 286 -17.70 -3.21 -8.52
CA LYS A 286 -18.60 -4.28 -9.01
C LYS A 286 -18.86 -5.40 -7.99
N GLY A 287 -17.90 -5.66 -7.09
CA GLY A 287 -18.10 -6.61 -5.97
C GLY A 287 -18.87 -6.01 -4.79
N ILE A 288 -18.90 -4.68 -4.69
CA ILE A 288 -19.64 -3.94 -3.66
C ILE A 288 -21.14 -3.89 -4.04
N GLU A 289 -21.47 -3.71 -5.32
CA GLU A 289 -22.85 -3.76 -5.82
C GLU A 289 -23.50 -5.15 -5.70
N GLN A 290 -22.71 -6.23 -5.73
CA GLN A 290 -23.22 -7.60 -5.48
C GLN A 290 -23.25 -8.01 -3.99
N GLY A 291 -22.89 -7.13 -3.04
CA GLY A 291 -23.28 -7.32 -1.64
C GLY A 291 -22.56 -8.42 -0.84
N SER A 292 -21.83 -9.35 -1.46
CA SER A 292 -21.63 -10.66 -0.83
C SER A 292 -20.45 -10.71 0.16
N ILE A 293 -19.27 -10.18 -0.19
CA ILE A 293 -18.07 -10.38 0.65
C ILE A 293 -18.02 -9.46 1.86
N TYR A 294 -18.32 -8.15 1.71
CA TYR A 294 -18.28 -7.21 2.85
C TYR A 294 -19.36 -7.54 3.88
N ARG A 295 -20.58 -7.88 3.44
CA ARG A 295 -21.66 -8.30 4.35
C ARG A 295 -21.27 -9.58 5.07
N ARG A 296 -20.60 -10.51 4.38
CA ARG A 296 -20.12 -11.76 4.97
C ARG A 296 -19.01 -11.52 6.00
N VAL A 297 -18.04 -10.64 5.72
CA VAL A 297 -17.02 -10.24 6.70
C VAL A 297 -17.66 -9.63 7.93
N ILE A 298 -18.58 -8.67 7.76
CA ILE A 298 -19.27 -8.02 8.89
C ILE A 298 -20.10 -9.03 9.67
N LYS A 299 -20.81 -9.94 8.97
CA LYS A 299 -21.61 -10.99 9.59
C LYS A 299 -20.74 -11.92 10.44
N VAL A 300 -19.66 -12.47 9.87
CA VAL A 300 -18.76 -13.37 10.59
C VAL A 300 -18.09 -12.64 11.76
N ALA A 301 -17.61 -11.41 11.56
CA ALA A 301 -17.02 -10.64 12.65
C ALA A 301 -18.03 -10.39 13.81
N LYS A 302 -19.30 -10.13 13.50
CA LYS A 302 -20.36 -10.03 14.51
C LYS A 302 -20.58 -11.35 15.25
N GLU A 303 -20.61 -12.47 14.53
CA GLU A 303 -20.72 -13.82 15.11
C GLU A 303 -19.52 -14.14 16.01
N LEU A 304 -18.34 -13.63 15.69
CA LEU A 304 -17.12 -13.71 16.51
C LEU A 304 -17.09 -12.72 17.69
N GLY A 305 -18.13 -11.91 17.87
CA GLY A 305 -18.23 -10.96 18.99
C GLY A 305 -17.54 -9.60 18.74
N TYR A 306 -17.50 -9.12 17.50
CA TYR A 306 -16.93 -7.81 17.15
C TYR A 306 -17.97 -6.86 16.54
N GLN A 307 -17.84 -5.59 16.92
CA GLN A 307 -18.39 -4.46 16.17
C GLN A 307 -17.40 -4.04 15.09
N VAL A 308 -17.90 -3.76 13.88
CA VAL A 308 -17.04 -3.43 12.73
C VAL A 308 -17.50 -2.13 12.09
N ASN A 309 -16.57 -1.17 12.02
CA ASN A 309 -16.69 -0.01 11.15
C ASN A 309 -16.01 -0.32 9.82
N VAL A 310 -16.66 0.02 8.70
CA VAL A 310 -16.10 -0.13 7.35
C VAL A 310 -16.25 1.17 6.56
N LYS A 311 -15.20 1.60 5.87
CA LYS A 311 -15.26 2.77 5.00
C LYS A 311 -14.29 2.66 3.83
N LYS A 312 -14.69 3.22 2.70
CA LYS A 312 -13.82 3.46 1.56
C LYS A 312 -13.07 4.78 1.80
N LEU A 313 -11.74 4.72 1.86
CA LEU A 313 -10.87 5.85 2.15
C LEU A 313 -9.97 6.14 0.96
N LEU A 314 -9.74 7.41 0.67
CA LEU A 314 -8.81 7.87 -0.36
C LEU A 314 -7.48 8.21 0.32
N ALA A 315 -6.38 7.62 -0.16
CA ALA A 315 -5.08 7.84 0.48
C ALA A 315 -4.60 9.31 0.41
N ALA A 316 -5.00 10.04 -0.64
CA ALA A 316 -4.70 11.47 -0.76
C ALA A 316 -5.32 12.30 0.36
N ASP A 317 -6.50 11.91 0.88
CA ASP A 317 -7.14 12.57 2.03
C ASP A 317 -6.30 12.48 3.30
N HIS A 318 -5.31 11.58 3.34
CA HIS A 318 -4.46 11.33 4.50
C HIS A 318 -2.97 11.61 4.20
N GLY A 319 -2.66 12.36 3.13
CA GLY A 319 -1.30 12.84 2.84
C GLY A 319 -0.46 11.94 1.94
N ALA A 320 -1.03 10.88 1.35
CA ALA A 320 -0.31 10.14 0.31
C ALA A 320 -0.35 10.93 -1.02
N PRO A 321 0.75 11.04 -1.79
CA PRO A 321 0.77 11.78 -3.06
C PRO A 321 0.14 11.01 -4.23
N GLN A 322 -1.01 10.39 -3.99
CA GLN A 322 -1.63 9.42 -4.89
C GLN A 322 -3.12 9.26 -4.66
N LEU A 323 -3.88 9.25 -5.74
CA LEU A 323 -5.30 8.92 -5.76
C LEU A 323 -5.50 7.40 -5.72
N ARG A 324 -5.48 6.82 -4.50
CA ARG A 324 -5.66 5.38 -4.26
C ARG A 324 -6.75 5.12 -3.23
N TRP A 325 -7.82 4.47 -3.66
CA TRP A 325 -8.95 4.12 -2.81
C TRP A 325 -8.78 2.74 -2.16
N ARG A 326 -8.92 2.65 -0.84
CA ARG A 326 -8.95 1.38 -0.08
C ARG A 326 -10.22 1.20 0.71
N LEU A 327 -10.64 -0.05 0.86
CA LEU A 327 -11.71 -0.43 1.78
C LEU A 327 -11.05 -0.88 3.09
N ILE A 328 -11.34 -0.19 4.19
CA ILE A 328 -10.77 -0.48 5.50
C ILE A 328 -11.88 -0.97 6.42
N PHE A 329 -11.61 -2.06 7.14
CA PHE A 329 -12.43 -2.58 8.23
C PHE A 329 -11.67 -2.39 9.53
N ILE A 330 -12.32 -1.78 10.52
CA ILE A 330 -11.84 -1.72 11.90
C ILE A 330 -12.83 -2.50 12.75
N GLY A 331 -12.41 -3.64 13.26
CA GLY A 331 -13.15 -4.43 14.22
C GLY A 331 -12.72 -4.12 15.65
N CYS A 332 -13.67 -4.09 16.58
CA CYS A 332 -13.43 -3.98 18.01
C CYS A 332 -14.29 -5.00 18.75
N ARG A 333 -13.69 -5.70 19.71
CA ARG A 333 -14.36 -6.73 20.50
C ARG A 333 -15.47 -6.11 21.35
N ASN A 334 -16.62 -6.78 21.43
CA ASN A 334 -17.84 -6.20 22.00
C ASN A 334 -17.71 -5.78 23.48
N ASP A 335 -16.90 -6.49 24.25
CA ASP A 335 -16.63 -6.24 25.67
C ASP A 335 -15.94 -4.89 25.94
N ILE A 336 -15.28 -4.31 24.93
CA ILE A 336 -14.64 -2.98 25.04
C ILE A 336 -15.66 -1.84 25.02
N GLY A 337 -16.87 -2.09 24.50
CA GLY A 337 -17.97 -1.12 24.47
C GLY A 337 -17.80 -0.02 23.42
N GLY A 338 -17.92 -0.35 22.13
CA GLY A 338 -17.87 0.58 21.01
C GLY A 338 -16.85 0.16 19.96
N CYS A 339 -16.56 1.03 18.99
CA CYS A 339 -15.61 0.75 17.92
C CYS A 339 -14.86 2.04 17.53
N PRO A 340 -13.55 2.00 17.20
CA PRO A 340 -12.84 3.17 16.70
C PRO A 340 -13.53 3.79 15.49
N SER A 341 -13.65 5.11 15.47
CA SER A 341 -14.13 5.85 14.30
C SER A 341 -13.14 5.72 13.15
N MET A 342 -13.63 5.82 11.92
CA MET A 342 -12.74 5.94 10.76
C MET A 342 -11.96 7.26 10.81
N PRO A 343 -10.71 7.29 10.28
CA PRO A 343 -9.95 8.53 10.24
C PRO A 343 -10.68 9.59 9.43
N VAL A 344 -10.55 10.83 9.89
CA VAL A 344 -11.03 12.01 9.16
C VAL A 344 -9.95 12.46 8.15
N PRO A 345 -10.34 13.03 7.00
CA PRO A 345 -9.40 13.66 6.08
C PRO A 345 -8.54 14.71 6.78
N THR A 346 -7.25 14.73 6.46
CA THR A 346 -6.29 15.78 6.81
C THR A 346 -5.91 16.63 5.60
N HIS A 347 -6.22 16.15 4.39
CA HIS A 347 -5.94 16.83 3.13
C HIS A 347 -7.15 16.84 2.20
N THR A 348 -7.15 17.75 1.23
CA THR A 348 -8.23 17.99 0.27
C THR A 348 -7.69 18.43 -1.11
N ALA A 349 -8.50 18.27 -2.16
CA ALA A 349 -8.17 18.72 -3.51
C ALA A 349 -8.20 20.24 -3.67
N THR A 350 -9.02 20.93 -2.87
CA THR A 350 -9.27 22.37 -2.97
C THR A 350 -9.22 23.00 -1.59
N ALA A 351 -8.82 24.28 -1.49
CA ALA A 351 -8.88 24.99 -0.22
C ALA A 351 -10.28 24.85 0.40
N ASP A 352 -10.34 24.46 1.66
CA ASP A 352 -11.59 24.31 2.39
C ASP A 352 -11.65 25.25 3.60
N LEU A 353 -12.86 25.44 4.11
CA LEU A 353 -13.14 26.26 5.29
C LEU A 353 -12.62 25.63 6.59
N PHE A 354 -12.21 24.36 6.56
CA PHE A 354 -11.76 23.59 7.72
C PHE A 354 -10.23 23.60 7.89
N GLY A 355 -9.51 24.28 6.99
CA GLY A 355 -8.07 24.44 7.05
C GLY A 355 -7.29 23.15 6.74
N LEU A 356 -7.88 22.21 6.00
CA LEU A 356 -7.17 20.98 5.61
C LEU A 356 -6.02 21.31 4.64
N GLY A 357 -4.95 20.50 4.70
CA GLY A 357 -3.83 20.63 3.77
C GLY A 357 -4.25 20.35 2.33
N LYS A 358 -3.56 20.92 1.34
CA LYS A 358 -3.77 20.50 -0.06
C LYS A 358 -3.16 19.12 -0.27
N TYR A 359 -3.73 18.32 -1.17
CA TYR A 359 -3.15 17.02 -1.54
C TYR A 359 -1.68 17.15 -1.91
N MET A 360 -0.88 16.24 -1.34
CA MET A 360 0.52 16.08 -1.69
C MET A 360 0.66 15.74 -3.18
N THR A 361 1.63 16.38 -3.82
CA THR A 361 1.84 16.31 -5.25
C THR A 361 2.98 15.35 -5.63
N VAL A 362 3.04 14.95 -6.89
CA VAL A 362 4.17 14.17 -7.43
C VAL A 362 5.49 14.93 -7.29
N GLY A 363 5.49 16.25 -7.52
CA GLY A 363 6.67 17.09 -7.39
C GLY A 363 7.23 17.09 -5.97
N GLU A 364 6.35 17.27 -4.98
CA GLU A 364 6.74 17.19 -3.56
C GLU A 364 7.25 15.79 -3.20
N ALA A 365 6.61 14.73 -3.71
CA ALA A 365 7.05 13.37 -3.46
C ALA A 365 8.45 13.09 -4.02
N PHE A 366 8.79 13.64 -5.20
CA PHE A 366 10.08 13.38 -5.84
C PHE A 366 11.18 14.36 -5.43
N ALA A 367 10.83 15.45 -4.74
CA ALA A 367 11.78 16.47 -4.31
C ALA A 367 12.95 15.89 -3.51
N GLY A 368 14.17 16.31 -3.86
CA GLY A 368 15.39 15.91 -3.17
C GLY A 368 15.94 14.52 -3.53
N LEU A 369 15.31 13.75 -4.42
CA LEU A 369 15.97 12.58 -5.00
C LEU A 369 17.16 13.02 -5.88
N PRO A 370 18.30 12.31 -5.84
CA PRO A 370 19.32 12.48 -6.86
C PRO A 370 18.76 12.07 -8.23
N LYS A 371 19.44 12.44 -9.31
CA LYS A 371 19.08 11.89 -10.63
C LYS A 371 19.22 10.37 -10.64
N ALA A 372 18.24 9.69 -11.24
CA ALA A 372 18.33 8.25 -11.44
C ALA A 372 19.52 7.89 -12.35
N MET A 373 20.11 6.73 -12.14
CA MET A 373 21.05 6.13 -13.09
C MET A 373 20.31 5.13 -13.97
N TYR A 374 20.65 5.05 -15.25
CA TYR A 374 20.21 3.95 -16.09
C TYR A 374 20.88 2.64 -15.65
N SER A 375 20.20 1.52 -15.88
CA SER A 375 20.75 0.19 -15.58
C SER A 375 22.06 -0.14 -16.32
N ASP A 376 22.42 0.62 -17.37
CA ASP A 376 23.67 0.51 -18.12
C ASP A 376 24.76 1.50 -17.66
N GLY A 377 24.55 2.19 -16.53
CA GLY A 377 25.52 3.11 -15.93
C GLY A 377 25.53 4.52 -16.53
N ARG A 378 24.71 4.81 -17.55
CA ARG A 378 24.54 6.18 -18.06
C ARG A 378 23.74 7.02 -17.04
N ARG A 379 24.14 8.28 -16.86
CA ARG A 379 23.36 9.25 -16.05
C ARG A 379 22.17 9.78 -16.87
N CYS A 380 21.03 9.98 -16.20
CA CYS A 380 19.82 10.57 -16.81
C CYS A 380 19.98 12.05 -17.16
#